data_AF-A0A9P6LWA7-F1
#
_entry.id   AF-A0A9P6LWA7-F1
#
_cell.length_a   1.000
_cell.length_b   1.000
_cell.length_c   1.000
_cell.angle_alpha   90.00
_cell.angle_beta   90.00
_cell.angle_gamma   90.00
#
_symmetry.space_group_name_H-M   'P 1'
#
loop_
_entity.id
_entity.type
_entity.pdbx_description
1 polymer ?
#
loop_
_entity_poly.entity_id
_entity_poly.type
_entity_poly.pdbx_seq_one_letter_code
_entity_poly.pdbx_strand_id
1 'polypeptide(L)'
;MSSSILSLEEQQDQDEEDLYWTSVCLIGIATIGKGSDWEEFRDLVREGIPVMYRNKIWQEVSGALDMRQPGYYKELLSRQKLETCQWWSDIEMDLHRTFPTNVLFSPGGQGIEKLKNVLLAYKDYFTQQLLSPQADQRVLRELVQEIMPRLAAHFQEMHVDLTAVTFSWFLTLFTDSLPVETLLRVWDVFFVEGMLVVFKVALAILWMNEKEIIKCRNGAAVYCYMKQMTLSMHQADKLLKVAFVTLKSYIHPDKIEAKRQRHHRSVRQELLQEQQQRQQQKLLRMKTYTPASPP
;
A
#
# COMPACT_ATOMS: atom_id res chain seq x y z
N MET A 1 34.69 -10.55 1.59
CA MET A 1 34.08 -10.40 0.25
C MET A 1 32.90 -11.36 0.02
N SER A 2 32.79 -12.50 0.71
CA SER A 2 31.62 -13.42 0.59
C SER A 2 30.33 -12.99 1.30
N SER A 3 30.37 -12.09 2.28
CA SER A 3 29.17 -11.75 3.08
C SER A 3 28.21 -10.76 2.39
N SER A 4 28.63 -10.10 1.29
CA SER A 4 27.79 -9.13 0.56
C SER A 4 27.02 -9.73 -0.61
N ILE A 5 27.36 -10.94 -1.03
CA ILE A 5 26.65 -11.66 -2.12
C ILE A 5 25.44 -12.41 -1.53
N LEU A 6 25.62 -13.03 -0.36
CA LEU A 6 24.54 -13.71 0.37
C LEU A 6 23.37 -12.77 0.72
N SER A 7 23.65 -11.50 1.07
CA SER A 7 22.59 -10.52 1.37
C SER A 7 21.79 -10.08 0.14
N LEU A 8 22.36 -10.18 -1.07
CA LEU A 8 21.69 -9.78 -2.31
C LEU A 8 20.78 -10.89 -2.84
N GLU A 9 21.19 -12.15 -2.68
CA GLU A 9 20.35 -13.32 -3.00
C GLU A 9 19.17 -13.42 -2.01
N GLU A 10 19.39 -13.24 -0.71
CA GLU A 10 18.30 -13.19 0.30
C GLU A 10 17.32 -12.03 0.05
N GLN A 11 17.82 -10.85 -0.35
CA GLN A 11 16.98 -9.73 -0.76
C GLN A 11 16.23 -10.00 -2.07
N GLN A 12 16.82 -10.79 -2.98
CA GLN A 12 16.22 -11.14 -4.25
C GLN A 12 15.04 -12.11 -4.09
N ASP A 13 15.19 -13.12 -3.23
CA ASP A 13 14.12 -14.06 -2.92
C ASP A 13 12.94 -13.36 -2.22
N GLN A 14 13.23 -12.41 -1.32
CA GLN A 14 12.19 -11.62 -0.64
C GLN A 14 11.48 -10.61 -1.56
N ASP A 15 12.19 -9.92 -2.47
CA ASP A 15 11.55 -9.01 -3.43
C ASP A 15 10.63 -9.76 -4.41
N GLU A 16 11.01 -10.99 -4.80
CA GLU A 16 10.18 -11.87 -5.63
C GLU A 16 8.97 -12.41 -4.86
N GLU A 17 9.15 -12.73 -3.58
CA GLU A 17 8.07 -13.12 -2.67
C GLU A 17 7.09 -11.95 -2.41
N ASP A 18 7.58 -10.73 -2.18
CA ASP A 18 6.75 -9.51 -2.06
C ASP A 18 5.97 -9.23 -3.36
N LEU A 19 6.61 -9.41 -4.52
CA LEU A 19 5.93 -9.29 -5.81
C LEU A 19 4.88 -10.41 -5.99
N TYR A 20 5.16 -11.63 -5.53
CA TYR A 20 4.22 -12.75 -5.56
C TYR A 20 2.99 -12.49 -4.67
N TRP A 21 3.19 -12.06 -3.42
CA TRP A 21 2.12 -11.75 -2.47
C TRP A 21 1.33 -10.48 -2.86
N THR A 22 1.97 -9.53 -3.53
CA THR A 22 1.30 -8.32 -4.07
C THR A 22 0.80 -8.49 -5.50
N SER A 23 1.09 -9.61 -6.18
CA SER A 23 0.56 -9.91 -7.50
C SER A 23 -0.97 -10.06 -7.44
N VAL A 24 -1.63 -9.96 -8.59
CA VAL A 24 -3.07 -9.65 -8.74
C VAL A 24 -4.04 -10.61 -8.02
N CYS A 25 -3.58 -11.69 -7.41
CA CYS A 25 -4.40 -12.55 -6.59
C CYS A 25 -3.77 -12.71 -5.20
N LEU A 26 -4.31 -12.00 -4.21
CA LEU A 26 -4.16 -12.45 -2.82
C LEU A 26 -4.69 -13.88 -2.76
N ILE A 27 -3.81 -14.78 -2.34
CA ILE A 27 -3.99 -16.21 -2.38
C ILE A 27 -5.07 -16.62 -1.35
N GLY A 28 -6.26 -16.93 -1.86
CA GLY A 28 -7.35 -17.63 -1.16
C GLY A 28 -8.32 -18.33 -2.13
N ILE A 29 -8.01 -18.33 -3.44
CA ILE A 29 -8.87 -18.78 -4.54
C ILE A 29 -8.95 -20.32 -4.64
N ALA A 30 -8.12 -21.06 -3.90
CA ALA A 30 -8.08 -22.52 -4.02
C ALA A 30 -9.35 -23.22 -3.52
N THR A 31 -10.13 -22.56 -2.64
CA THR A 31 -11.22 -23.22 -1.90
C THR A 31 -12.62 -22.84 -2.40
N ILE A 32 -12.79 -21.65 -2.99
CA ILE A 32 -14.07 -21.20 -3.57
C ILE A 32 -14.00 -21.46 -5.08
N GLY A 33 -14.64 -22.53 -5.54
CA GLY A 33 -14.49 -23.09 -6.89
C GLY A 33 -14.55 -22.06 -8.03
N LYS A 34 -13.78 -22.31 -9.10
CA LYS A 34 -13.82 -21.52 -10.34
C LYS A 34 -15.16 -21.79 -11.06
N GLY A 35 -15.93 -20.74 -11.38
CA GLY A 35 -17.21 -20.88 -12.12
C GLY A 35 -18.16 -19.69 -11.95
N SER A 36 -19.43 -19.89 -12.32
CA SER A 36 -20.52 -18.89 -12.19
C SER A 36 -20.71 -18.38 -10.77
N ASP A 37 -20.58 -19.27 -9.80
CA ASP A 37 -20.84 -18.99 -8.38
C ASP A 37 -19.80 -18.00 -7.81
N TRP A 38 -18.59 -18.00 -8.38
CA TRP A 38 -17.54 -17.04 -8.03
C TRP A 38 -17.80 -15.65 -8.58
N GLU A 39 -18.33 -15.54 -9.79
CA GLU A 39 -18.71 -14.24 -10.37
C GLU A 39 -19.87 -13.63 -9.60
N GLU A 40 -20.87 -14.43 -9.24
CA GLU A 40 -21.98 -14.01 -8.38
C GLU A 40 -21.48 -13.56 -7.00
N PHE A 41 -20.58 -14.33 -6.36
CA PHE A 41 -19.98 -13.93 -5.09
C PHE A 41 -19.24 -12.59 -5.19
N ARG A 42 -18.44 -12.38 -6.25
CA ARG A 42 -17.73 -11.11 -6.47
C ARG A 42 -18.70 -9.94 -6.63
N ASP A 43 -19.79 -10.13 -7.35
CA ASP A 43 -20.78 -9.08 -7.53
C ASP A 43 -21.51 -8.77 -6.21
N LEU A 44 -21.84 -9.78 -5.40
CA LEU A 44 -22.38 -9.56 -4.04
C LEU A 44 -21.40 -8.78 -3.14
N VAL A 45 -20.11 -9.11 -3.19
CA VAL A 45 -19.07 -8.39 -2.43
C VAL A 45 -18.98 -6.92 -2.84
N ARG A 46 -19.10 -6.65 -4.15
CA ARG A 46 -19.14 -5.27 -4.69
C ARG A 46 -20.36 -4.49 -4.22
N GLU A 47 -21.48 -5.14 -3.93
CA GLU A 47 -22.68 -4.50 -3.34
C GLU A 47 -22.55 -4.28 -1.82
N GLY A 48 -21.78 -5.09 -1.10
CA GLY A 48 -21.70 -4.96 0.36
C GLY A 48 -21.49 -6.27 1.08
N ILE A 49 -20.41 -6.39 1.86
CA ILE A 49 -20.39 -7.39 2.92
C ILE A 49 -21.03 -6.78 4.18
N PRO A 50 -22.12 -7.37 4.70
CA PRO A 50 -22.69 -6.92 5.98
C PRO A 50 -21.64 -7.01 7.11
N VAL A 51 -21.64 -6.01 8.00
CA VAL A 51 -20.64 -5.86 9.07
C VAL A 51 -20.38 -7.15 9.86
N MET A 52 -21.45 -7.89 10.19
CA MET A 52 -21.40 -9.14 10.94
C MET A 52 -20.68 -10.31 10.24
N TYR A 53 -20.52 -10.24 8.91
CA TYR A 53 -19.87 -11.27 8.11
C TYR A 53 -18.45 -10.93 7.69
N ARG A 54 -18.04 -9.65 7.76
CA ARG A 54 -16.71 -9.21 7.34
C ARG A 54 -15.58 -10.00 7.97
N ASN A 55 -15.63 -10.20 9.28
CA ASN A 55 -14.58 -10.94 9.99
C ASN A 55 -14.41 -12.37 9.46
N LYS A 56 -15.50 -13.07 9.12
CA LYS A 56 -15.46 -14.43 8.59
C LYS A 56 -15.01 -14.44 7.14
N ILE A 57 -15.63 -13.60 6.30
CA ILE A 57 -15.35 -13.57 4.87
C ILE A 57 -13.92 -13.10 4.61
N TRP A 58 -13.47 -12.00 5.24
CA TRP A 58 -12.11 -11.49 5.07
C TRP A 58 -11.05 -12.51 5.53
N GLN A 59 -11.29 -13.24 6.62
CA GLN A 59 -10.38 -14.31 7.07
C GLN A 59 -10.29 -15.46 6.07
N GLU A 60 -11.41 -15.84 5.45
CA GLU A 60 -11.46 -16.89 4.43
C GLU A 60 -10.73 -16.47 3.15
N VAL A 61 -11.14 -15.34 2.55
CA VAL A 61 -10.66 -14.94 1.22
C VAL A 61 -9.20 -14.44 1.22
N SER A 62 -8.68 -14.02 2.38
CA SER A 62 -7.26 -13.70 2.53
C SER A 62 -6.35 -14.93 2.68
N GLY A 63 -6.92 -16.14 2.80
CA GLY A 63 -6.15 -17.36 3.09
C GLY A 63 -5.64 -17.47 4.52
N ALA A 64 -6.00 -16.52 5.40
CA ALA A 64 -5.50 -16.46 6.78
C ALA A 64 -5.88 -17.69 7.61
N LEU A 65 -7.01 -18.34 7.31
CA LEU A 65 -7.43 -19.57 7.99
C LEU A 65 -6.55 -20.76 7.62
N ASP A 66 -6.20 -20.91 6.35
CA ASP A 66 -5.35 -22.01 5.87
C ASP A 66 -3.91 -21.86 6.35
N MET A 67 -3.42 -20.62 6.43
CA MET A 67 -2.05 -20.32 6.87
C MET A 67 -1.91 -20.25 8.39
N ARG A 68 -3.00 -20.43 9.15
CA ARG A 68 -3.00 -20.26 10.60
C ARG A 68 -2.12 -21.31 11.28
N GLN A 69 -1.10 -20.85 11.98
CA GLN A 69 -0.25 -21.69 12.84
C GLN A 69 -0.62 -21.51 14.32
N PRO A 70 -1.20 -22.52 14.99
CA PRO A 70 -1.54 -22.44 16.40
C PRO A 70 -0.31 -22.17 17.29
N GLY A 71 -0.43 -21.23 18.23
CA GLY A 71 0.65 -20.91 19.17
C GLY A 71 1.72 -19.95 18.65
N TYR A 72 1.92 -19.85 17.33
CA TYR A 72 2.97 -19.03 16.72
C TYR A 72 2.88 -17.55 17.12
N TYR A 73 1.69 -16.94 17.05
CA TYR A 73 1.50 -15.56 17.50
C TYR A 73 1.90 -15.33 18.96
N LYS A 74 1.59 -16.28 19.85
CA LYS A 74 1.97 -16.18 21.27
C LYS A 74 3.48 -16.30 21.47
N GLU A 75 4.11 -17.18 20.68
CA GLU A 75 5.56 -17.32 20.66
C GLU A 75 6.23 -16.00 20.26
N LEU A 76 5.77 -15.36 19.18
CA LEU A 76 6.29 -14.07 18.72
C LEU A 76 6.26 -13.00 19.81
N LEU A 77 5.13 -12.89 20.54
CA LEU A 77 5.00 -11.93 21.65
C LEU A 77 5.93 -12.26 22.84
N SER A 78 6.35 -13.52 23.00
CA SER A 78 7.25 -13.93 24.08
C SER A 78 8.73 -13.67 23.79
N ARG A 79 9.11 -13.56 22.50
CA ARG A 79 10.52 -13.43 22.08
C ARG A 79 11.16 -12.12 22.50
N GLN A 80 10.41 -11.02 22.48
CA GLN A 80 10.91 -9.70 22.83
C GLN A 80 9.77 -8.80 23.30
N LYS A 81 10.04 -7.93 24.28
CA LYS A 81 9.12 -6.86 24.65
C LYS A 81 9.13 -5.75 23.59
N LEU A 82 8.00 -5.08 23.43
CA LEU A 82 7.86 -4.04 22.42
C LEU A 82 8.69 -2.80 22.77
N GLU A 83 8.79 -2.45 24.04
CA GLU A 83 9.55 -1.29 24.54
C GLU A 83 11.07 -1.42 24.36
N THR A 84 11.56 -2.63 24.08
CA THR A 84 12.99 -2.89 23.85
C THR A 84 13.32 -3.11 22.37
N CYS A 85 12.34 -2.99 21.47
CA CYS A 85 12.57 -3.14 20.04
C CYS A 85 13.06 -1.83 19.41
N GLN A 86 13.84 -1.93 18.33
CA GLN A 86 14.39 -0.74 17.64
C GLN A 86 13.29 0.18 17.06
N TRP A 87 12.11 -0.38 16.80
CA TRP A 87 10.96 0.29 16.19
C TRP A 87 10.00 0.91 17.21
N TRP A 88 10.29 0.83 18.51
CA TRP A 88 9.37 1.26 19.57
C TRP A 88 8.91 2.69 19.39
N SER A 89 9.87 3.60 19.17
CA SER A 89 9.57 5.03 19.06
C SER A 89 8.62 5.32 17.90
N ASP A 90 8.80 4.66 16.76
CA ASP A 90 7.95 4.84 15.58
C ASP A 90 6.55 4.26 15.82
N ILE A 91 6.48 3.06 16.39
CA ILE A 91 5.22 2.39 16.75
C ILE A 91 4.44 3.23 17.78
N GLU A 92 5.11 3.74 18.81
CA GLU A 92 4.49 4.56 19.85
C GLU A 92 3.89 5.85 19.28
N MET A 93 4.63 6.54 18.40
CA MET A 93 4.11 7.72 17.70
C MET A 93 2.85 7.40 16.87
N ASP A 94 2.83 6.26 16.18
CA ASP A 94 1.68 5.82 15.37
C ASP A 94 0.47 5.44 16.21
N LEU A 95 0.67 4.78 17.35
CA LEU A 95 -0.41 4.37 18.24
C LEU A 95 -1.24 5.55 18.74
N HIS A 96 -0.59 6.67 19.08
CA HIS A 96 -1.28 7.86 19.60
C HIS A 96 -2.10 8.62 18.56
N ARG A 97 -1.75 8.48 17.27
CA ARG A 97 -2.45 9.14 16.16
C ARG A 97 -3.41 8.23 15.39
N THR A 98 -3.48 6.94 15.74
CA THR A 98 -4.34 5.96 15.08
C THR A 98 -5.75 6.00 15.67
N PHE A 99 -6.73 6.46 14.87
CA PHE A 99 -8.14 6.57 15.25
C PHE A 99 -8.39 7.23 16.62
N PRO A 100 -7.87 8.46 16.86
CA PRO A 100 -7.88 9.08 18.19
C PRO A 100 -9.28 9.37 18.73
N THR A 101 -10.29 9.45 17.86
CA THR A 101 -11.70 9.68 18.22
C THR A 101 -12.47 8.38 18.50
N ASN A 102 -11.87 7.21 18.27
CA ASN A 102 -12.53 5.92 18.47
C ASN A 102 -12.37 5.46 19.92
N VAL A 103 -13.49 5.03 20.53
CA VAL A 103 -13.54 4.59 21.94
C VAL A 103 -12.59 3.42 22.23
N LEU A 104 -12.40 2.50 21.28
CA LEU A 104 -11.50 1.35 21.45
C LEU A 104 -10.02 1.76 21.52
N PHE A 105 -9.66 2.86 20.87
CA PHE A 105 -8.29 3.37 20.74
C PHE A 105 -8.03 4.60 21.63
N SER A 106 -9.00 5.02 22.44
CA SER A 106 -8.80 6.06 23.45
C SER A 106 -7.85 5.59 24.56
N PRO A 107 -7.18 6.49 25.31
CA PRO A 107 -6.32 6.10 26.43
C PRO A 107 -7.04 5.19 27.44
N GLY A 108 -6.47 4.01 27.71
CA GLY A 108 -7.10 2.97 28.55
C GLY A 108 -8.02 1.99 27.81
N GLY A 109 -8.25 2.18 26.50
CA GLY A 109 -8.99 1.26 25.65
C GLY A 109 -8.21 -0.04 25.35
N GLN A 110 -8.93 -1.15 25.21
CA GLN A 110 -8.33 -2.45 24.89
C GLN A 110 -7.73 -2.53 23.47
N GLY A 111 -8.08 -1.59 22.59
CA GLY A 111 -7.63 -1.57 21.20
C GLY A 111 -6.15 -1.22 21.05
N ILE A 112 -5.63 -0.31 21.88
CA ILE A 112 -4.22 0.09 21.86
C ILE A 112 -3.30 -1.10 22.16
N GLU A 113 -3.63 -1.88 23.19
CA GLU A 113 -2.82 -3.04 23.57
C GLU A 113 -2.87 -4.15 22.53
N LYS A 114 -4.04 -4.39 21.93
CA LYS A 114 -4.17 -5.35 20.82
C LYS A 114 -3.36 -4.90 19.60
N LEU A 115 -3.41 -3.61 19.25
CA LEU A 115 -2.65 -3.06 18.14
C LEU A 115 -1.14 -3.15 18.37
N LYS A 116 -0.67 -2.82 19.59
CA LYS A 116 0.72 -3.04 20.02
C LYS A 116 1.18 -4.47 19.77
N ASN A 117 0.40 -5.46 20.19
CA ASN A 117 0.77 -6.85 20.02
C ASN A 117 0.84 -7.28 18.55
N VAL A 118 -0.08 -6.78 17.70
CA VAL A 118 -0.01 -7.04 16.25
C VAL A 118 1.24 -6.42 15.63
N LEU A 119 1.54 -5.15 15.94
CA LEU A 119 2.73 -4.45 15.43
C LEU A 119 4.02 -5.11 15.91
N LEU A 120 4.07 -5.55 17.17
CA LEU A 120 5.20 -6.32 17.73
C LEU A 120 5.44 -7.61 16.94
N ALA A 121 4.38 -8.36 16.66
CA ALA A 121 4.48 -9.63 15.95
C ALA A 121 4.89 -9.45 14.48
N TYR A 122 4.69 -8.26 13.90
CA TYR A 122 4.92 -7.99 12.48
C TYR A 122 6.16 -7.13 12.20
N LYS A 123 6.81 -6.57 13.23
CA LYS A 123 7.92 -5.59 13.09
C LYS A 123 9.12 -6.06 12.24
N ASP A 124 9.32 -7.37 12.14
CA ASP A 124 10.45 -7.98 11.43
C ASP A 124 10.08 -8.39 9.98
N TYR A 125 8.83 -8.14 9.56
CA TYR A 125 8.31 -8.55 8.26
C TYR A 125 8.48 -7.47 7.17
N PHE A 126 8.52 -6.18 7.52
CA PHE A 126 8.60 -5.12 6.50
C PHE A 126 10.03 -4.86 6.02
N THR A 127 10.22 -4.83 4.70
CA THR A 127 11.48 -4.46 4.06
C THR A 127 11.59 -2.94 3.93
N GLN A 128 12.78 -2.38 4.19
CA GLN A 128 12.99 -0.92 4.28
C GLN A 128 12.90 -0.17 2.95
N GLN A 129 12.83 -0.87 1.81
CA GLN A 129 13.08 -0.25 0.50
C GLN A 129 11.82 0.22 -0.23
N LEU A 130 10.61 -0.12 0.27
CA LEU A 130 9.31 0.30 -0.29
C LEU A 130 9.26 0.23 -1.83
N LEU A 131 9.81 -0.85 -2.39
CA LEU A 131 9.98 -1.02 -3.83
C LEU A 131 8.62 -1.09 -4.56
N SER A 132 7.70 -1.90 -4.03
CA SER A 132 6.37 -2.10 -4.62
C SER A 132 5.54 -0.81 -4.64
N PRO A 133 5.41 -0.04 -3.53
CA PRO A 133 4.75 1.27 -3.57
C PRO A 133 5.37 2.23 -4.60
N GLN A 134 6.70 2.30 -4.71
CA GLN A 134 7.35 3.17 -5.70
C GLN A 134 7.01 2.75 -7.14
N ALA A 135 7.02 1.46 -7.44
CA ALA A 135 6.63 0.94 -8.75
C ALA A 135 5.15 1.23 -9.05
N ASP A 136 4.26 0.98 -8.08
CA ASP A 136 2.82 1.18 -8.21
C ASP A 136 2.46 2.65 -8.47
N GLN A 137 3.23 3.60 -7.91
CA GLN A 137 3.06 5.02 -8.18
C GLN A 137 3.42 5.42 -9.62
N ARG A 138 4.46 4.79 -10.20
CA ARG A 138 4.77 4.98 -11.62
C ARG A 138 3.67 4.41 -12.51
N VAL A 139 3.12 3.25 -12.14
CA VAL A 139 1.95 2.65 -12.83
C VAL A 139 0.75 3.57 -12.77
N LEU A 140 0.40 4.12 -11.59
CA LEU A 140 -0.73 5.05 -11.46
C LEU A 140 -0.55 6.29 -12.34
N ARG A 141 0.64 6.89 -12.32
CA ARG A 141 0.96 8.07 -13.14
C ARG A 141 0.76 7.80 -14.63
N GLU A 142 1.24 6.65 -15.11
CA GLU A 142 1.05 6.21 -16.50
C GLU A 142 -0.44 5.98 -16.82
N LEU A 143 -1.19 5.33 -15.92
CA LEU A 143 -2.64 5.14 -16.10
C LEU A 143 -3.40 6.47 -16.11
N VAL A 144 -3.04 7.44 -15.28
CA VAL A 144 -3.66 8.78 -15.30
C VAL A 144 -3.36 9.48 -16.63
N GLN A 145 -2.14 9.35 -17.17
CA GLN A 145 -1.80 9.90 -18.47
C GLN A 145 -2.58 9.25 -19.62
N GLU A 146 -2.82 7.94 -19.55
CA GLU A 146 -3.59 7.18 -20.56
C GLU A 146 -5.10 7.44 -20.47
N ILE A 147 -5.66 7.51 -19.26
CA ILE A 147 -7.11 7.52 -19.01
C ILE A 147 -7.67 8.94 -18.83
N MET A 148 -6.90 9.84 -18.21
CA MET A 148 -7.28 11.22 -17.90
C MET A 148 -6.19 12.20 -18.38
N PRO A 149 -5.89 12.25 -19.70
CA PRO A 149 -4.77 13.04 -20.22
C PRO A 149 -4.90 14.54 -19.92
N ARG A 150 -6.14 15.06 -19.82
CA ARG A 150 -6.40 16.46 -19.45
C ARG A 150 -5.97 16.74 -18.01
N LEU A 151 -6.29 15.85 -17.08
CA LEU A 151 -5.86 15.93 -15.70
C LEU A 151 -4.33 15.81 -15.58
N ALA A 152 -3.72 14.88 -16.33
CA ALA A 152 -2.28 14.72 -16.36
C ALA A 152 -1.55 15.99 -16.84
N ALA A 153 -2.03 16.59 -17.93
CA ALA A 153 -1.49 17.85 -18.44
C ALA A 153 -1.64 18.99 -17.42
N HIS A 154 -2.77 19.05 -16.72
CA HIS A 154 -2.99 20.06 -15.69
C HIS A 154 -2.03 19.91 -14.50
N PHE A 155 -1.75 18.68 -14.05
CA PHE A 155 -0.73 18.46 -13.02
C PHE A 155 0.67 18.91 -13.47
N GLN A 156 1.02 18.68 -14.75
CA GLN A 156 2.29 19.15 -15.30
C GLN A 156 2.35 20.68 -15.36
N GLU A 157 1.29 21.33 -15.82
CA GLU A 157 1.17 22.80 -15.90
C GLU A 157 1.26 23.44 -14.51
N MET A 158 0.65 22.82 -13.49
CA MET A 158 0.67 23.31 -12.11
C MET A 158 1.92 22.87 -11.33
N HIS A 159 2.85 22.14 -11.95
CA HIS A 159 4.05 21.55 -11.33
C HIS A 159 3.73 20.70 -10.08
N VAL A 160 2.65 19.93 -10.13
CA VAL A 160 2.20 19.03 -9.05
C VAL A 160 2.72 17.63 -9.32
N ASP A 161 3.40 17.06 -8.34
CA ASP A 161 3.75 15.64 -8.34
C ASP A 161 2.60 14.83 -7.74
N LEU A 162 1.91 14.07 -8.59
CA LEU A 162 0.80 13.20 -8.19
C LEU A 162 1.21 12.22 -7.08
N THR A 163 2.45 11.74 -7.13
CA THR A 163 2.95 10.75 -6.15
C THR A 163 3.04 11.34 -4.76
N ALA A 164 3.30 12.63 -4.60
CA ALA A 164 3.37 13.27 -3.29
C ALA A 164 2.02 13.27 -2.53
N VAL A 165 0.89 13.10 -3.23
CA VAL A 165 -0.43 12.90 -2.61
C VAL A 165 -0.81 11.43 -2.54
N THR A 166 -0.59 10.71 -3.63
CA THR A 166 -1.16 9.36 -3.81
C THR A 166 -0.29 8.25 -3.25
N PHE A 167 0.94 8.53 -2.79
CA PHE A 167 1.80 7.55 -2.15
C PHE A 167 1.14 6.93 -0.91
N SER A 168 0.53 7.76 -0.04
CA SER A 168 -0.13 7.25 1.17
C SER A 168 -1.31 6.34 0.85
N TRP A 169 -2.05 6.61 -0.23
CA TRP A 169 -3.20 5.79 -0.64
C TRP A 169 -2.83 4.32 -0.83
N PHE A 170 -1.66 4.05 -1.41
CA PHE A 170 -1.17 2.70 -1.65
C PHE A 170 -0.50 2.14 -0.40
N LEU A 171 0.33 2.93 0.28
CA LEU A 171 1.06 2.50 1.47
C LEU A 171 0.12 2.09 2.61
N THR A 172 -0.97 2.82 2.80
CA THR A 172 -1.89 2.65 3.93
C THR A 172 -3.20 1.98 3.53
N LEU A 173 -3.34 1.56 2.26
CA LEU A 173 -4.58 1.04 1.67
C LEU A 173 -5.78 1.94 1.98
N PHE A 174 -5.58 3.25 1.82
CA PHE A 174 -6.53 4.34 2.07
C PHE A 174 -6.99 4.54 3.52
N THR A 175 -6.39 3.89 4.52
CA THR A 175 -6.86 3.95 5.91
C THR A 175 -6.82 5.35 6.51
N ASP A 176 -5.91 6.20 6.04
CA ASP A 176 -5.75 7.59 6.44
C ASP A 176 -6.47 8.59 5.52
N SER A 177 -7.06 8.11 4.43
CA SER A 177 -7.50 8.94 3.31
C SER A 177 -9.00 8.91 3.10
N LEU A 178 -9.67 7.79 3.39
CA LEU A 178 -11.11 7.60 3.17
C LEU A 178 -11.89 7.54 4.49
N PRO A 179 -13.15 8.01 4.52
CA PRO A 179 -14.06 7.73 5.63
C PRO A 179 -14.17 6.22 5.88
N VAL A 180 -14.21 5.81 7.14
CA VAL A 180 -14.19 4.39 7.54
C VAL A 180 -15.28 3.56 6.85
N GLU A 181 -16.47 4.11 6.65
CA GLU A 181 -17.56 3.41 5.98
C GLU A 181 -17.23 3.09 4.52
N THR A 182 -16.60 4.03 3.81
CA THR A 182 -16.15 3.83 2.43
C THR A 182 -14.91 2.95 2.38
N LEU A 183 -13.98 3.12 3.31
CA LEU A 183 -12.78 2.29 3.45
C LEU A 183 -13.15 0.81 3.59
N LEU A 184 -14.09 0.48 4.49
CA LEU A 184 -14.53 -0.90 4.71
C LEU A 184 -15.15 -1.51 3.44
N ARG A 185 -15.87 -0.70 2.64
CA ARG A 185 -16.43 -1.13 1.34
C ARG A 185 -15.35 -1.35 0.28
N VAL A 186 -14.29 -0.54 0.28
CA VAL A 186 -13.11 -0.77 -0.57
C VAL A 186 -12.39 -2.06 -0.15
N TRP A 187 -12.26 -2.27 1.16
CA TRP A 187 -11.64 -3.47 1.73
C TRP A 187 -12.41 -4.75 1.44
N ASP A 188 -13.75 -4.71 1.46
CA ASP A 188 -14.60 -5.83 1.05
C ASP A 188 -14.16 -6.39 -0.30
N VAL A 189 -13.93 -5.50 -1.29
CA VAL A 189 -13.52 -5.89 -2.64
C VAL A 189 -12.01 -6.17 -2.73
N PHE A 190 -11.18 -5.42 -2.01
CA PHE A 190 -9.72 -5.63 -2.00
C PHE A 190 -9.33 -7.03 -1.53
N PHE A 191 -9.95 -7.54 -0.47
CA PHE A 191 -9.66 -8.88 0.04
C PHE A 191 -10.04 -9.99 -0.96
N VAL A 192 -10.92 -9.71 -1.93
CA VAL A 192 -11.37 -10.68 -2.95
C VAL A 192 -10.66 -10.51 -4.29
N GLU A 193 -10.39 -9.27 -4.71
CA GLU A 193 -9.84 -8.94 -6.03
C GLU A 193 -8.39 -8.40 -6.00
N GLY A 194 -7.80 -8.31 -4.81
CA GLY A 194 -6.39 -7.97 -4.60
C GLY A 194 -6.00 -6.52 -4.90
N MET A 195 -4.69 -6.31 -5.13
CA MET A 195 -4.08 -4.99 -5.32
C MET A 195 -4.65 -4.20 -6.50
N LEU A 196 -5.25 -4.86 -7.48
CA LEU A 196 -5.94 -4.20 -8.61
C LEU A 196 -7.01 -3.21 -8.13
N VAL A 197 -7.67 -3.51 -7.02
CA VAL A 197 -8.70 -2.65 -6.42
C VAL A 197 -8.14 -1.29 -6.03
N VAL A 198 -6.91 -1.23 -5.53
CA VAL A 198 -6.25 0.01 -5.11
C VAL A 198 -6.11 0.96 -6.30
N PHE A 199 -5.66 0.45 -7.46
CA PHE A 199 -5.59 1.22 -8.70
C PHE A 199 -6.96 1.69 -9.19
N LYS A 200 -7.96 0.79 -9.20
CA LYS A 200 -9.33 1.11 -9.62
C LYS A 200 -9.93 2.23 -8.78
N VAL A 201 -9.76 2.15 -7.46
CA VAL A 201 -10.27 3.14 -6.50
C VAL A 201 -9.51 4.46 -6.64
N ALA A 202 -8.17 4.45 -6.73
CA ALA A 202 -7.38 5.67 -6.93
C ALA A 202 -7.80 6.42 -8.21
N LEU A 203 -7.93 5.69 -9.32
CA LEU A 203 -8.39 6.27 -10.59
C LEU A 203 -9.83 6.77 -10.51
N ALA A 204 -10.72 6.04 -9.85
CA ALA A 204 -12.11 6.47 -9.67
C ALA A 204 -12.22 7.75 -8.82
N ILE A 205 -11.44 7.88 -7.75
CA ILE A 205 -11.37 9.10 -6.93
C ILE A 205 -10.93 10.28 -7.81
N LEU A 206 -9.85 10.13 -8.57
CA LEU A 206 -9.35 11.19 -9.47
C LEU A 206 -10.39 11.53 -10.55
N TRP A 207 -10.98 10.52 -11.18
CA TRP A 207 -12.00 10.67 -12.22
C TRP A 207 -13.23 11.44 -11.71
N MET A 208 -13.70 11.11 -10.51
CA MET A 208 -14.87 11.78 -9.91
C MET A 208 -14.60 13.25 -9.57
N ASN A 209 -13.34 13.61 -9.32
CA ASN A 209 -12.94 14.95 -8.88
C ASN A 209 -12.21 15.77 -9.98
N GLU A 210 -11.99 15.21 -11.17
CA GLU A 210 -11.23 15.82 -12.27
C GLU A 210 -11.68 17.27 -12.54
N LYS A 211 -12.99 17.49 -12.64
CA LYS A 211 -13.57 18.82 -12.94
C LYS A 211 -13.23 19.87 -11.89
N GLU A 212 -13.15 19.48 -10.63
CA GLU A 212 -12.83 20.40 -9.54
C GLU A 212 -11.32 20.62 -9.43
N ILE A 213 -10.52 19.56 -9.65
CA ILE A 213 -9.06 19.67 -9.68
C ILE A 213 -8.61 20.65 -10.78
N ILE A 214 -9.19 20.55 -11.98
CA ILE A 214 -8.85 21.43 -13.13
C ILE A 214 -9.18 22.91 -12.86
N LYS A 215 -10.08 23.23 -11.92
CA LYS A 215 -10.38 24.62 -11.55
C LYS A 215 -9.30 25.24 -10.68
N CYS A 216 -8.44 24.45 -10.04
CA CYS A 216 -7.34 24.95 -9.23
C CYS A 216 -6.30 25.64 -10.12
N ARG A 217 -5.89 26.86 -9.75
CA ARG A 217 -5.03 27.72 -10.60
C ARG A 217 -3.56 27.72 -10.20
N ASN A 218 -3.17 26.93 -9.21
CA ASN A 218 -1.79 26.77 -8.78
C ASN A 218 -1.60 25.44 -8.04
N GLY A 219 -0.36 24.97 -7.95
CA GLY A 219 -0.04 23.68 -7.33
C GLY A 219 -0.47 23.57 -5.87
N ALA A 220 -0.36 24.62 -5.07
CA ALA A 220 -0.77 24.59 -3.66
C ALA A 220 -2.28 24.35 -3.50
N ALA A 221 -3.11 24.98 -4.34
CA ALA A 221 -4.55 24.77 -4.36
C ALA A 221 -4.90 23.33 -4.77
N VAL A 222 -4.21 22.78 -5.77
CA VAL A 222 -4.36 21.37 -6.18
C VAL A 222 -4.03 20.43 -5.01
N TYR A 223 -2.86 20.59 -4.38
CA TYR A 223 -2.45 19.76 -3.23
C TYR A 223 -3.46 19.82 -2.08
N CYS A 224 -3.90 21.02 -1.71
CA CYS A 224 -4.87 21.21 -0.63
C CYS A 224 -6.21 20.53 -0.95
N TYR A 225 -6.71 20.74 -2.17
CA TYR A 225 -7.97 20.13 -2.63
C TYR A 225 -7.88 18.60 -2.64
N MET A 226 -6.80 18.04 -3.19
CA MET A 226 -6.63 16.59 -3.28
C MET A 226 -6.53 15.91 -1.91
N LYS A 227 -5.96 16.58 -0.90
CA LYS A 227 -5.97 16.08 0.48
C LYS A 227 -7.37 16.07 1.09
N GLN A 228 -8.20 17.05 0.76
CA GLN A 228 -9.55 17.19 1.31
C GLN A 228 -10.60 16.32 0.59
N MET A 229 -10.42 16.09 -0.71
CA MET A 229 -11.44 15.41 -1.53
C MET A 229 -11.68 13.96 -1.07
N THR A 230 -10.63 13.25 -0.63
CA THR A 230 -10.75 11.85 -0.20
C THR A 230 -11.53 11.73 1.10
N LEU A 231 -11.35 12.68 2.03
CA LEU A 231 -12.08 12.73 3.30
C LEU A 231 -13.59 12.96 3.11
N SER A 232 -14.00 13.48 1.96
CA SER A 232 -15.41 13.76 1.63
C SER A 232 -16.09 12.60 0.89
N MET A 233 -15.38 11.49 0.65
CA MET A 233 -15.86 10.33 -0.12
C MET A 233 -16.80 9.44 0.70
N HIS A 234 -17.99 9.92 1.08
CA HIS A 234 -18.97 9.13 1.85
C HIS A 234 -19.87 8.23 0.99
N GLN A 235 -19.85 8.40 -0.34
CA GLN A 235 -20.70 7.65 -1.27
C GLN A 235 -19.94 6.44 -1.84
N ALA A 236 -19.76 5.40 -1.02
CA ALA A 236 -19.02 4.19 -1.37
C ALA A 236 -19.53 3.51 -2.64
N ASP A 237 -20.85 3.34 -2.78
CA ASP A 237 -21.44 2.65 -3.94
C ASP A 237 -21.18 3.41 -5.25
N LYS A 238 -21.23 4.75 -5.19
CA LYS A 238 -20.90 5.59 -6.35
C LYS A 238 -19.43 5.45 -6.72
N LEU A 239 -18.53 5.43 -5.74
CA LEU A 239 -17.09 5.24 -5.94
C LEU A 239 -16.82 3.87 -6.59
N LEU A 240 -17.37 2.79 -6.02
CA LEU A 240 -17.18 1.44 -6.53
C LEU A 240 -17.82 1.28 -7.92
N LYS A 241 -18.97 1.89 -8.19
CA LYS A 241 -19.57 1.90 -9.53
C LYS A 241 -18.65 2.56 -10.56
N VAL A 242 -18.03 3.70 -10.24
CA VAL A 242 -17.06 4.32 -11.16
C VAL A 242 -15.84 3.40 -11.36
N ALA A 243 -15.31 2.85 -10.27
CA ALA A 243 -14.13 1.99 -10.28
C ALA A 243 -14.32 0.68 -11.09
N PHE A 244 -15.47 0.02 -10.97
CA PHE A 244 -15.70 -1.32 -11.51
C PHE A 244 -16.62 -1.37 -12.74
N VAL A 245 -17.38 -0.30 -13.01
CA VAL A 245 -18.27 -0.23 -14.18
C VAL A 245 -17.76 0.82 -15.17
N THR A 246 -17.62 2.08 -14.77
CA THR A 246 -17.22 3.17 -15.68
C THR A 246 -15.81 2.98 -16.20
N LEU A 247 -14.87 2.61 -15.33
CA LEU A 247 -13.45 2.44 -15.69
C LEU A 247 -13.09 1.02 -16.13
N LYS A 248 -14.08 0.11 -16.21
CA LYS A 248 -13.86 -1.33 -16.47
C LYS A 248 -13.07 -1.59 -17.75
N SER A 249 -13.34 -0.85 -18.82
CA SER A 249 -12.69 -1.02 -20.13
C SER A 249 -11.26 -0.48 -20.20
N TYR A 250 -10.83 0.30 -19.21
CA TYR A 250 -9.50 0.89 -19.18
C TYR A 250 -8.52 0.08 -18.33
N ILE A 251 -9.03 -0.64 -17.33
CA ILE A 251 -8.26 -1.28 -16.28
C ILE A 251 -8.34 -2.80 -16.44
N HIS A 252 -7.34 -3.37 -17.12
CA HIS A 252 -7.22 -4.81 -17.30
C HIS A 252 -6.15 -5.40 -16.35
N PRO A 253 -6.46 -6.50 -15.63
CA PRO A 253 -5.53 -7.18 -14.72
C PRO A 253 -4.15 -7.42 -15.32
N ASP A 254 -4.09 -8.08 -16.49
CA ASP A 254 -2.84 -8.48 -17.13
C ASP A 254 -1.98 -7.27 -17.55
N LYS A 255 -2.64 -6.19 -18.00
CA LYS A 255 -1.95 -4.97 -18.41
C LYS A 255 -1.34 -4.25 -17.21
N ILE A 256 -2.07 -4.17 -16.11
CA ILE A 256 -1.57 -3.53 -14.89
C ILE A 256 -0.42 -4.35 -14.32
N GLU A 257 -0.56 -5.66 -14.28
CA GLU A 257 0.51 -6.53 -13.79
C GLU A 257 1.78 -6.42 -14.65
N ALA A 258 1.65 -6.42 -15.98
CA ALA A 258 2.79 -6.19 -16.87
C ALA A 258 3.45 -4.83 -16.63
N LYS A 259 2.67 -3.76 -16.40
CA LYS A 259 3.21 -2.43 -16.06
C LYS A 259 3.91 -2.46 -14.69
N ARG A 260 3.34 -3.11 -13.69
CA ARG A 260 3.93 -3.27 -12.34
C ARG A 260 5.27 -3.99 -12.41
N GLN A 261 5.33 -5.16 -13.04
CA GLN A 261 6.58 -5.92 -13.19
C GLN A 261 7.67 -5.14 -13.93
N ARG A 262 7.30 -4.36 -14.95
CA ARG A 262 8.25 -3.48 -15.65
C ARG A 262 8.78 -2.38 -14.74
N HIS A 263 7.91 -1.65 -14.04
CA HIS A 263 8.32 -0.56 -13.15
C HIS A 263 9.08 -1.07 -11.93
N HIS A 264 8.69 -2.21 -11.37
CA HIS A 264 9.39 -2.88 -10.27
C HIS A 264 10.84 -3.18 -10.65
N ARG A 265 11.07 -3.77 -11.83
CA ARG A 265 12.42 -4.00 -12.36
C ARG A 265 13.21 -2.71 -12.53
N SER A 266 12.59 -1.64 -13.03
CA SER A 266 13.24 -0.33 -13.21
C SER A 266 13.66 0.27 -11.88
N VAL A 267 12.74 0.38 -10.91
CA VAL A 267 13.02 0.98 -9.60
C VAL A 267 14.10 0.18 -8.88
N ARG A 268 14.06 -1.16 -8.97
CA ARG A 268 15.06 -2.03 -8.36
C ARG A 268 16.46 -1.76 -8.93
N GLN A 269 16.59 -1.66 -10.25
CA GLN A 269 17.87 -1.36 -10.90
C GLN A 269 18.40 0.01 -10.47
N GLU A 270 17.54 1.02 -10.39
CA GLU A 270 17.91 2.37 -9.94
C GLU A 270 18.41 2.34 -8.47
N LEU A 271 17.70 1.65 -7.58
CA LEU A 271 18.11 1.50 -6.17
C LEU A 271 19.46 0.79 -6.02
N LEU A 272 19.68 -0.30 -6.78
CA LEU A 272 20.95 -1.02 -6.77
C LEU A 272 22.10 -0.13 -7.25
N GLN A 273 21.89 0.66 -8.31
CA GLN A 273 22.88 1.61 -8.81
C GLN A 273 23.20 2.69 -7.77
N GLU A 274 22.20 3.27 -7.13
CA GLU A 274 22.41 4.27 -6.07
C GLU A 274 23.17 3.70 -4.87
N GLN A 275 22.87 2.47 -4.46
CA GLN A 275 23.58 1.81 -3.37
C GLN A 275 25.06 1.58 -3.71
N GLN A 276 25.35 1.12 -4.93
CA GLN A 276 26.72 0.96 -5.41
C GLN A 276 27.47 2.29 -5.45
N GLN A 277 26.83 3.36 -5.94
CA GLN A 277 27.42 4.70 -5.96
C GLN A 277 27.73 5.21 -4.54
N ARG A 278 26.80 5.04 -3.58
CA ARG A 278 27.02 5.41 -2.18
C ARG A 278 28.17 4.63 -1.55
N GLN A 279 28.30 3.34 -1.86
CA GLN A 279 29.42 2.52 -1.39
C GLN A 279 30.76 2.98 -1.98
N GLN A 280 30.80 3.26 -3.28
CA GLN A 280 32.00 3.78 -3.94
C GLN A 280 32.42 5.14 -3.37
N GLN A 281 31.48 6.05 -3.14
CA GLN A 281 31.75 7.34 -2.51
C GLN A 281 32.29 7.19 -1.08
N LYS A 282 31.73 6.25 -0.28
CA LYS A 282 32.27 5.94 1.06
C LYS A 282 33.69 5.40 0.99
N LEU A 283 33.97 4.47 0.07
CA LEU A 283 35.31 3.92 -0.14
C LEU A 283 36.33 4.99 -0.57
N LEU A 284 35.92 5.91 -1.45
CA LEU A 284 36.74 7.06 -1.86
C LEU A 284 37.05 7.99 -0.67
N ARG A 285 36.04 8.34 0.15
CA ARG A 285 36.23 9.16 1.36
C ARG A 285 37.17 8.53 2.37
N MET A 286 37.09 7.22 2.58
CA MET A 286 37.99 6.49 3.49
C MET A 286 39.43 6.48 2.97
N LYS A 287 39.64 6.39 1.66
CA LYS A 287 40.99 6.45 1.06
C LYS A 287 41.63 7.84 1.14
N THR A 288 40.83 8.90 1.20
CA THR A 288 41.31 10.29 1.33
C THR A 288 41.55 10.73 2.78
N TYR A 289 41.26 9.88 3.78
CA TYR A 289 41.49 10.20 5.19
C TYR A 289 42.96 9.92 5.56
N THR A 290 43.79 10.96 5.62
CA THR A 290 45.10 10.92 6.30
C THR A 290 44.90 11.24 7.78
N PRO A 291 45.31 10.36 8.72
CA PRO A 291 45.23 10.69 10.13
C PRO A 291 46.18 11.85 10.44
N ALA A 292 45.71 12.86 11.18
CA ALA A 292 46.57 13.91 11.69
C ALA A 292 47.62 13.28 12.61
N SER A 293 48.91 13.54 12.34
CA SER A 293 50.00 13.10 13.20
C SER A 293 49.80 13.64 14.62
N PRO A 294 49.96 12.81 15.67
CA PRO A 294 49.85 13.30 17.04
C PRO A 294 50.98 14.31 17.34
N PRO A 295 50.73 15.26 18.27
CA PRO A 295 51.70 16.29 18.66
C PRO A 295 52.91 15.72 19.40
#